data_AF-A0A3D2VYB6-F1
#
_entry.id   AF-A0A3D2VYB6-F1
#
_cell.length_a   1.000
_cell.length_b   1.000
_cell.length_c   1.000
_cell.angle_alpha   90.00
_cell.angle_beta   90.00
_cell.angle_gamma   90.00
#
_symmetry.space_group_name_H-M   'P 1'
#
loop_
_entity.id
_entity.type
_entity.pdbx_description
1 polymer ?
#
loop_
_entity_poly.entity_id
_entity_poly.type
_entity_poly.pdbx_seq_one_letter_code
_entity_poly.pdbx_strand_id
1 'polypeptide(L)'
;MNAAECTRLGGYLSKLLGSPTVSVVALGGEEGEVLVDGQAVAQLRRDDEDGEVSYAISLAIPRARGAKKDAPIDETERARLQTLLRQKLHAADLDVRARPRKTDSAEVYVHDEFVGTLSADEDEGQVLTMMVLDIDLEG
;
A
#
# COMPACT_ATOMS: atom_id res chain seq x y z
N MET A 1 -12.64 -13.68 -2.39
CA MET A 1 -12.81 -12.54 -3.32
C MET A 1 -13.35 -13.02 -4.66
N ASN A 2 -14.39 -12.38 -5.18
CA ASN A 2 -14.95 -12.60 -6.51
C ASN A 2 -14.59 -11.45 -7.49
N ALA A 3 -14.95 -11.62 -8.76
CA ALA A 3 -14.61 -10.65 -9.82
C ALA A 3 -15.25 -9.26 -9.62
N ALA A 4 -16.47 -9.20 -9.08
CA ALA A 4 -17.15 -7.94 -8.81
C ALA A 4 -16.47 -7.18 -7.65
N GLU A 5 -16.08 -7.89 -6.59
CA GLU A 5 -15.27 -7.32 -5.48
C GLU A 5 -13.94 -6.77 -6.00
N CYS A 6 -13.21 -7.53 -6.83
CA CYS A 6 -11.94 -7.08 -7.40
C CYS A 6 -12.12 -5.83 -8.27
N THR A 7 -13.22 -5.75 -9.03
CA THR A 7 -13.54 -4.58 -9.86
C THR A 7 -13.77 -3.33 -9.00
N ARG A 8 -14.57 -3.46 -7.92
CA ARG A 8 -14.84 -2.34 -7.01
C ARG A 8 -13.57 -1.87 -6.29
N LEU A 9 -12.81 -2.80 -5.71
CA LEU A 9 -11.56 -2.49 -5.01
C LEU A 9 -10.52 -1.89 -5.95
N GLY A 10 -10.38 -2.42 -7.17
CA GLY A 10 -9.50 -1.85 -8.19
C GLY A 10 -9.89 -0.43 -8.58
N GLY A 11 -11.19 -0.18 -8.77
CA GLY A 11 -11.72 1.17 -9.05
C GLY A 11 -11.45 2.16 -7.92
N TYR A 12 -11.67 1.73 -6.67
CA TYR A 12 -11.36 2.52 -5.48
C TYR A 12 -9.87 2.87 -5.41
N LEU A 13 -8.98 1.88 -5.51
CA LEU A 13 -7.54 2.10 -5.46
C LEU A 13 -7.03 2.97 -6.62
N SER A 14 -7.59 2.80 -7.82
CA SER A 14 -7.27 3.64 -8.97
C SER A 14 -7.58 5.12 -8.71
N LYS A 15 -8.75 5.41 -8.11
CA LYS A 15 -9.16 6.76 -7.70
C LYS A 15 -8.30 7.30 -6.55
N LEU A 16 -8.11 6.51 -5.49
CA LEU A 16 -7.34 6.87 -4.31
C LEU A 16 -5.89 7.22 -4.65
N LEU A 17 -5.26 6.43 -5.53
CA LEU A 17 -3.87 6.60 -5.94
C LEU A 17 -3.69 7.60 -7.09
N GLY A 18 -4.78 8.06 -7.72
CA GLY A 18 -4.73 8.87 -8.95
C GLY A 18 -4.11 8.13 -10.14
N SER A 19 -4.21 6.80 -10.15
CA SER A 19 -3.50 5.92 -11.07
C SER A 19 -4.49 5.04 -11.87
N PRO A 20 -4.73 5.32 -13.17
CA PRO A 20 -5.71 4.58 -13.97
C PRO A 20 -5.26 3.17 -14.36
N THR A 21 -4.00 2.81 -14.09
CA THR A 21 -3.42 1.51 -14.44
C THR A 21 -3.45 0.51 -13.28
N VAL A 22 -3.92 0.95 -12.10
CA VAL A 22 -4.14 0.11 -10.93
C VAL A 22 -5.37 -0.78 -11.14
N SER A 23 -5.21 -2.07 -10.85
CA SER A 23 -6.30 -3.04 -10.84
C SER A 23 -6.06 -4.11 -9.77
N VAL A 24 -7.06 -4.95 -9.51
CA VAL A 24 -6.98 -6.04 -8.54
C VAL A 24 -7.38 -7.35 -9.19
N VAL A 25 -6.68 -8.42 -8.83
CA VAL A 25 -7.04 -9.79 -9.20
C VAL A 25 -7.14 -10.66 -7.95
N ALA A 26 -8.02 -11.66 -7.99
CA ALA A 26 -8.07 -12.70 -6.96
C ALA A 26 -7.11 -13.84 -7.33
N LEU A 27 -6.38 -14.34 -6.34
CA LEU A 27 -5.59 -15.57 -6.46
C LEU A 27 -6.36 -16.80 -5.97
N GLY A 28 -7.34 -16.59 -5.08
CA GLY A 28 -8.23 -17.63 -4.56
C GLY A 28 -8.51 -17.42 -3.07
N GLY A 29 -9.70 -17.84 -2.61
CA GLY A 29 -10.09 -17.66 -1.21
C GLY A 29 -10.06 -16.19 -0.78
N GLU A 30 -9.23 -15.88 0.22
CA GLU A 30 -8.98 -14.56 0.78
C GLU A 30 -7.82 -13.80 0.12
N GLU A 31 -7.10 -14.42 -0.81
CA GLU A 31 -5.87 -13.87 -1.39
C GLU A 31 -6.11 -13.22 -2.75
N GLY A 32 -5.37 -12.15 -3.00
CA GLY A 32 -5.34 -11.42 -4.25
C GLY A 32 -4.06 -10.61 -4.43
N GLU A 33 -3.97 -9.87 -5.53
CA GLU A 33 -2.87 -8.96 -5.82
C GLU A 33 -3.39 -7.63 -6.36
N VAL A 34 -2.69 -6.55 -6.01
CA VAL A 34 -2.80 -5.27 -6.70
C VAL A 34 -1.80 -5.26 -7.86
N LEU A 35 -2.28 -4.89 -9.04
CA LEU A 35 -1.51 -4.80 -10.27
C LEU A 35 -1.37 -3.35 -10.68
N VAL A 36 -0.23 -3.01 -11.28
CA VAL A 36 0.01 -1.76 -12.02
C VAL A 36 0.51 -2.13 -13.40
N ASP A 37 -0.13 -1.61 -14.44
CA ASP A 37 0.13 -1.99 -15.84
C ASP A 37 0.05 -3.51 -16.10
N GLY A 38 -0.84 -4.19 -15.37
CA GLY A 38 -1.01 -5.64 -15.47
C GLY A 38 0.09 -6.46 -14.78
N GLN A 39 1.04 -5.83 -14.08
CA GLN A 39 2.07 -6.51 -13.30
C GLN A 39 1.74 -6.47 -11.81
N ALA A 40 1.86 -7.59 -11.11
CA ALA A 40 1.64 -7.65 -9.67
C ALA A 40 2.66 -6.78 -8.93
N VAL A 41 2.17 -5.89 -8.06
CA VAL A 41 3.01 -4.98 -7.26
C VAL A 41 2.82 -5.13 -5.77
N ALA A 42 1.65 -5.53 -5.28
CA ALA A 42 1.37 -5.68 -3.85
C ALA A 42 0.45 -6.87 -3.59
N GLN A 43 0.62 -7.49 -2.42
CA GLN A 43 -0.25 -8.56 -1.96
C GLN A 43 -1.53 -7.96 -1.39
N LEU A 44 -2.63 -8.68 -1.54
CA LEU A 44 -3.93 -8.31 -1.01
C LEU A 44 -4.50 -9.49 -0.21
N ARG A 45 -5.00 -9.22 0.99
CA ARG A 45 -5.74 -10.16 1.81
C ARG A 45 -7.10 -9.57 2.15
N ARG A 46 -8.17 -10.28 1.79
CA ARG A 46 -9.53 -10.03 2.27
C ARG A 46 -9.70 -10.65 3.65
N ASP A 47 -10.31 -9.91 4.55
CA ASP A 47 -10.73 -10.38 5.85
C ASP A 47 -12.23 -10.15 6.04
N ASP A 48 -12.87 -11.01 6.81
CA ASP A 48 -14.32 -11.02 7.04
C ASP A 48 -14.56 -11.44 8.49
N GLU A 49 -14.58 -10.44 9.36
CA GLU A 49 -14.74 -10.61 10.79
C GLU A 49 -16.10 -10.03 11.20
N ASP A 50 -16.97 -10.84 11.79
CA ASP A 50 -18.30 -10.44 12.26
C ASP A 50 -19.19 -9.72 11.20
N GLY A 51 -18.98 -10.03 9.92
CA GLY A 51 -19.70 -9.42 8.79
C GLY A 51 -19.13 -8.08 8.34
N GLU A 52 -18.03 -7.62 8.93
CA GLU A 52 -17.24 -6.48 8.48
C GLU A 52 -16.13 -6.97 7.54
N VAL A 53 -16.24 -6.58 6.27
CA VAL A 53 -15.25 -6.94 5.24
C VAL A 53 -14.19 -5.86 5.15
N SER A 54 -12.92 -6.28 5.23
CA SER A 54 -11.77 -5.41 5.03
C SER A 54 -10.74 -6.02 4.08
N TYR A 55 -9.89 -5.17 3.54
CA TYR A 55 -8.88 -5.50 2.55
C TYR A 55 -7.54 -4.92 2.99
N ALA A 56 -6.63 -5.81 3.38
CA ALA A 56 -5.26 -5.46 3.73
C ALA A 56 -4.36 -5.57 2.49
N ILE A 57 -3.72 -4.46 2.12
CA ILE A 57 -2.79 -4.40 0.99
C ILE A 57 -1.38 -4.20 1.54
N SER A 58 -0.47 -5.09 1.18
CA SER A 58 0.91 -5.10 1.67
C SER A 58 1.91 -5.06 0.52
N LEU A 59 2.81 -4.07 0.56
CA LEU A 59 3.89 -3.91 -0.41
C LEU A 59 5.26 -3.87 0.30
N ALA A 60 6.04 -4.93 0.10
CA ALA A 60 7.41 -5.01 0.58
C ALA A 60 8.37 -4.18 -0.30
N ILE A 61 9.16 -3.34 0.34
CA ILE A 61 10.16 -2.46 -0.28
C ILE A 61 11.51 -2.78 0.35
N PRO A 62 12.51 -3.18 -0.46
CA PRO A 62 13.84 -3.40 0.06
C PRO A 62 14.43 -2.13 0.66
N ARG A 63 15.12 -2.30 1.80
CA ARG A 63 15.98 -1.29 2.42
C ARG A 63 16.95 -0.68 1.41
N ALA A 64 17.35 0.56 1.66
CA ALA A 64 18.45 1.17 0.93
C ALA A 64 19.70 0.27 0.98
N ARG A 65 20.42 0.18 -0.15
CA ARG A 65 21.61 -0.67 -0.25
C ARG A 65 22.62 -0.30 0.83
N GLY A 66 22.97 -1.27 1.68
CA GLY A 66 23.93 -1.09 2.78
C GLY A 66 23.32 -0.52 4.07
N ALA A 67 22.02 -0.27 4.11
CA ALA A 67 21.33 0.08 5.35
C ALA A 67 21.32 -1.10 6.33
N LYS A 68 21.41 -0.79 7.62
CA LYS A 68 21.28 -1.78 8.70
C LYS A 68 19.83 -2.25 8.84
N LYS A 69 19.63 -3.41 9.49
CA LYS A 69 18.31 -4.00 9.75
C LYS A 69 17.39 -3.01 10.49
N ASP A 70 17.96 -2.28 11.45
CA ASP A 70 17.33 -1.32 12.36
C ASP A 70 17.46 0.14 11.91
N ALA A 71 17.83 0.40 10.65
CA ALA A 71 17.98 1.76 10.16
C ALA A 71 16.65 2.53 10.25
N PRO A 72 16.64 3.77 10.78
CA PRO A 72 15.41 4.54 10.90
C PRO A 72 14.89 4.98 9.54
N ILE A 73 13.57 5.22 9.45
CA ILE A 73 12.93 5.91 8.34
C ILE A 73 13.13 7.43 8.51
N ASP A 74 14.38 7.86 8.34
CA ASP A 74 14.77 9.27 8.41
C ASP A 74 14.33 10.06 7.15
N GLU A 75 14.71 11.33 7.06
CA GLU A 75 14.32 12.19 5.92
C GLU A 75 14.83 11.67 4.57
N THR A 76 16.05 11.14 4.53
CA THR A 76 16.63 10.62 3.30
C THR A 76 15.90 9.34 2.88
N GLU A 77 15.62 8.45 3.82
CA GLU A 77 14.89 7.22 3.53
C GLU A 77 13.44 7.50 3.14
N ARG A 78 12.74 8.46 3.79
CA ARG A 78 11.39 8.87 3.36
C ARG A 78 11.38 9.39 1.92
N ALA A 79 12.34 10.24 1.54
CA ALA A 79 12.42 10.75 0.17
C ALA A 79 12.66 9.61 -0.86
N ARG A 80 13.49 8.62 -0.51
CA ARG A 80 13.69 7.41 -1.32
C ARG A 80 12.42 6.60 -1.45
N LEU A 81 11.77 6.28 -0.33
CA LEU A 81 10.53 5.50 -0.28
C LEU A 81 9.41 6.19 -1.07
N GLN A 82 9.25 7.51 -0.92
CA GLN A 82 8.30 8.30 -1.71
C GLN A 82 8.55 8.14 -3.21
N THR A 83 9.81 8.29 -3.65
CA THR A 83 10.16 8.13 -5.06
C THR A 83 9.83 6.72 -5.58
N LEU A 84 10.18 5.69 -4.81
CA LEU A 84 9.91 4.30 -5.19
C LEU A 84 8.42 3.97 -5.21
N LEU A 85 7.65 4.46 -4.24
CA LEU A 85 6.21 4.26 -4.17
C LEU A 85 5.49 4.96 -5.32
N ARG A 86 5.84 6.21 -5.63
CA ARG A 86 5.33 6.93 -6.81
C ARG A 86 5.56 6.14 -8.10
N GLN A 87 6.75 5.56 -8.25
CA GLN A 87 7.11 4.73 -9.41
C GLN A 87 6.42 3.37 -9.43
N LYS A 88 6.27 2.70 -8.29
CA LYS A 88 5.65 1.36 -8.22
C LYS A 88 4.14 1.39 -8.36
N LEU A 89 3.49 2.38 -7.76
CA LEU A 89 2.03 2.50 -7.71
C LEU A 89 1.46 3.43 -8.78
N HIS A 90 2.33 4.11 -9.54
CA HIS A 90 1.95 5.15 -10.49
C HIS A 90 1.15 6.29 -9.84
N ALA A 91 1.43 6.55 -8.56
CA ALA A 91 0.71 7.52 -7.72
C ALA A 91 1.53 8.81 -7.59
N ALA A 92 1.44 9.71 -8.57
CA ALA A 92 2.33 10.88 -8.68
C ALA A 92 2.29 11.82 -7.46
N ASP A 93 1.11 11.97 -6.83
CA ASP A 93 0.85 12.86 -5.70
C ASP A 93 1.02 12.16 -4.33
N LEU A 94 1.65 10.98 -4.29
CA LEU A 94 1.91 10.26 -3.06
C LEU A 94 3.02 10.93 -2.23
N ASP A 95 2.77 11.16 -0.95
CA ASP A 95 3.74 11.71 0.01
C ASP A 95 4.05 10.74 1.14
N VAL A 96 5.31 10.69 1.57
CA VAL A 96 5.73 9.94 2.77
C VAL A 96 6.09 10.92 3.88
N ARG A 97 5.28 10.92 4.94
CA ARG A 97 5.35 11.90 6.04
C ARG A 97 5.88 11.26 7.31
N ALA A 98 6.69 12.01 8.06
CA ALA A 98 7.25 11.53 9.32
C ALA A 98 6.16 11.39 10.38
N ARG A 99 6.28 10.36 11.23
CA ARG A 99 5.43 10.21 12.42
C ARG A 99 6.11 10.85 13.64
N PRO A 100 5.41 11.68 14.43
CA PRO A 100 5.99 12.25 15.63
C PRO A 100 6.46 11.15 16.59
N ARG A 101 7.75 11.22 16.99
CA ARG A 101 8.38 10.30 17.97
C ARG A 101 8.46 8.83 17.53
N LYS A 102 8.28 8.53 16.24
CA LYS A 102 8.43 7.19 15.67
C LYS A 102 9.48 7.24 14.57
N THR A 103 10.53 6.45 14.73
CA THR A 103 11.66 6.39 13.78
C THR A 103 11.60 5.14 12.91
N ASP A 104 10.76 4.18 13.28
CA ASP A 104 10.53 2.89 12.61
C ASP A 104 9.36 2.94 11.61
N SER A 105 8.64 4.06 11.53
CA SER A 105 7.45 4.16 10.70
C SER A 105 7.21 5.57 10.15
N ALA A 106 6.51 5.61 9.03
CA ALA A 106 6.06 6.82 8.35
C ALA A 106 4.59 6.65 7.92
N GLU A 107 3.90 7.76 7.70
CA GLU A 107 2.56 7.77 7.12
C GLU A 107 2.65 8.03 5.62
N VAL A 108 1.74 7.45 4.87
CA VAL A 108 1.61 7.64 3.43
C VAL A 108 0.32 8.39 3.16
N TYR A 109 0.41 9.43 2.35
CA TYR A 109 -0.71 10.25 1.92
C TYR A 109 -0.78 10.29 0.40
N VAL A 110 -1.98 10.44 -0.16
CA VAL A 110 -2.20 10.78 -1.56
C VAL A 110 -3.27 11.85 -1.62
N HIS A 111 -3.05 12.92 -2.38
CA HIS A 111 -3.98 14.06 -2.42
C HIS A 111 -4.35 14.61 -1.02
N ASP A 112 -3.37 14.67 -0.12
CA ASP A 112 -3.53 15.05 1.30
C ASP A 112 -4.42 14.13 2.15
N GLU A 113 -4.89 13.00 1.61
CA GLU A 113 -5.62 11.96 2.34
C GLU A 113 -4.66 10.89 2.85
N PHE A 114 -4.85 10.43 4.10
CA PHE A 114 -4.07 9.34 4.67
C PHE A 114 -4.49 8.01 4.02
N VAL A 115 -3.53 7.26 3.49
CA VAL A 115 -3.83 5.99 2.78
C VAL A 115 -3.21 4.76 3.43
N GLY A 116 -2.23 4.93 4.32
CA GLY A 116 -1.56 3.81 4.96
C GLY A 116 -0.28 4.17 5.69
N THR A 117 0.42 3.15 6.18
CA THR A 117 1.68 3.31 6.92
C THR A 117 2.81 2.53 6.28
N LEU A 118 4.00 3.12 6.27
CA LEU A 118 5.25 2.41 6.07
C LEU A 118 5.82 2.02 7.43
N SER A 119 6.17 0.75 7.60
CA SER A 119 6.84 0.24 8.80
C SER A 119 8.16 -0.42 8.41
N ALA A 120 9.21 -0.18 9.18
CA ALA A 120 10.46 -0.92 9.07
C ALA A 120 10.20 -2.35 9.50
N ASP A 121 10.51 -3.29 8.61
CA ASP A 121 10.40 -4.71 8.87
C ASP A 121 11.79 -5.34 8.89
N GLU A 122 12.00 -6.18 9.88
CA GLU A 122 13.29 -6.80 10.12
C GLU A 122 13.74 -7.67 8.93
N ASP A 123 12.85 -8.36 8.24
CA ASP A 123 13.20 -9.32 7.20
C ASP A 123 12.92 -8.77 5.79
N GLU A 124 11.85 -8.00 5.62
CA GLU A 124 11.40 -7.48 4.32
C GLU A 124 11.97 -6.09 3.95
N GLY A 125 12.52 -5.36 4.94
CA GLY A 125 13.04 -4.01 4.75
C GLY A 125 12.06 -2.95 5.23
N GLN A 126 11.16 -2.53 4.35
CA GLN A 126 10.03 -1.69 4.72
C GLN A 126 8.75 -2.24 4.09
N VAL A 127 7.65 -2.21 4.83
CA VAL A 127 6.36 -2.70 4.36
C VAL A 127 5.40 -1.52 4.36
N LEU A 128 4.81 -1.22 3.20
CA LEU A 128 3.63 -0.37 3.13
C LEU A 128 2.40 -1.25 3.42
N THR A 129 1.59 -0.84 4.39
CA THR A 129 0.29 -1.44 4.67
C THR A 129 -0.80 -0.39 4.46
N MET A 130 -1.79 -0.72 3.63
CA MET A 130 -3.03 0.04 3.46
C MET A 130 -4.20 -0.84 3.88
N MET A 131 -5.19 -0.25 4.55
CA MET A 131 -6.42 -0.93 4.95
C MET A 131 -7.59 -0.23 4.28
N VAL A 132 -8.42 -1.01 3.58
CA VAL A 132 -9.63 -0.52 2.91
C VAL A 132 -10.82 -1.32 3.45
N LEU A 133 -11.90 -0.64 3.79
CA LEU A 133 -13.13 -1.28 4.24
C LEU A 133 -14.09 -1.45 3.06
N ASP A 134 -14.93 -2.48 3.05
CA ASP A 134 -15.92 -2.66 1.97
C ASP A 134 -16.89 -1.47 1.86
N ILE A 135 -17.16 -0.78 2.98
CA ILE A 135 -17.95 0.46 3.00
C ILE A 135 -17.31 1.61 2.23
N ASP A 136 -15.98 1.61 2.06
CA ASP A 136 -15.26 2.63 1.28
C ASP A 136 -15.44 2.41 -0.24
N LEU A 137 -15.86 1.21 -0.65
CA LEU A 137 -16.01 0.83 -2.05
C LEU A 137 -17.34 1.28 -2.68
N GLU A 138 -18.25 1.86 -1.90
CA GLU A 138 -19.62 2.22 -2.33
C GLU A 138 -19.75 3.64 -2.95
N GLY A 139 -18.63 4.31 -3.26
CA GLY A 139 -18.61 5.72 -3.76
C GLY A 139 -17.95 5.99 -5.11
#